data_AF-A0A7S2XWS4-F1
#
_entry.id   AF-A0A7S2XWS4-F1
#
_cell.length_a   1.000
_cell.length_b   1.000
_cell.length_c   1.000
_cell.angle_alpha   90.00
_cell.angle_beta   90.00
_cell.angle_gamma   90.00
#
_symmetry.space_group_name_H-M   'P 1'
#
loop_
_entity.id
_entity.type
_entity.pdbx_description
1 polymer ?
#
loop_
_entity_poly.entity_id
_entity_poly.type
_entity_poly.pdbx_seq_one_letter_code
_entity_poly.pdbx_strand_id
1 'polypeptide(L)'
;GGEVVIVDQFSGRVLEGRRYGDGLHQAIEAKEGLKLSGQAITTATVTFQSLFRLFPKLSGMTGTGSTDAFEFERVYNLLVTTIPTALPVARRDYEDAVYTTKEAKLKAIVNEVKRVHELGEPVLIGTTSVQNSEEICERLSKVDVETNVLNARPESVARESEIVAQAGRRGAVTVATNMAGRGTDILLGGNAKAMAKIYARGVVGPKVEVEVVPPPEGFFPADLSEG
;
A
#
# COMPACT_ATOMS: atom_id res chain seq x y z
N GLY A 1 -0.36 34.71 19.56
CA GLY A 1 -1.52 34.09 20.24
C GLY A 1 -0.99 33.14 21.27
N GLY A 2 -1.45 33.23 22.51
CA GLY A 2 -0.96 32.37 23.59
C GLY A 2 -1.47 30.93 23.43
N GLU A 3 -0.63 29.96 23.75
CA GLU A 3 -0.99 28.55 23.89
C GLU A 3 -0.58 28.07 25.29
N VAL A 4 -1.39 27.21 25.89
CA VAL A 4 -1.05 26.58 27.17
C VAL A 4 -0.04 25.48 26.90
N VAL A 5 1.14 25.59 27.49
CA VAL A 5 2.19 24.57 27.40
C VAL A 5 2.42 23.92 28.76
N ILE A 6 2.60 22.60 28.76
CA ILE A 6 2.88 21.83 29.97
C ILE A 6 4.38 21.89 30.26
N VAL A 7 4.75 22.17 31.51
CA VAL A 7 6.14 22.10 31.96
C VAL A 7 6.32 20.83 32.78
N ASP A 8 7.31 20.01 32.41
CA ASP A 8 7.67 18.82 33.16
C ASP A 8 8.24 19.20 34.53
N GLN A 9 7.70 18.62 35.60
CA GLN A 9 8.11 18.91 36.98
C GLN A 9 9.55 18.44 37.28
N PHE A 10 10.04 17.41 36.57
CA PHE A 10 11.38 16.86 36.84
C PHE A 10 12.47 17.57 36.05
N SER A 11 12.24 17.81 34.76
CA SER A 11 13.25 18.42 33.88
C SER A 11 13.10 19.93 33.71
N GLY A 12 11.97 20.52 34.11
CA GLY A 12 11.64 21.92 33.84
C GLY A 12 11.45 22.23 32.36
N ARG A 13 11.45 21.21 31.48
CA ARG A 13 11.32 21.39 30.03
C ARG A 13 9.87 21.55 29.64
N VAL A 14 9.66 22.36 28.61
CA VAL A 14 8.35 22.52 27.96
C VAL A 14 8.06 21.25 27.16
N LEU A 15 6.89 20.65 27.41
CA LEU A 15 6.37 19.48 26.71
C LEU A 15 5.43 19.93 25.58
N GLU A 16 6.02 20.33 24.45
CA GLU A 16 5.26 20.76 23.27
C GLU A 16 4.35 19.63 22.74
N GLY A 17 3.12 20.00 22.37
CA GLY A 17 2.11 19.07 21.82
C GLY A 17 1.44 18.15 22.84
N ARG A 18 1.84 18.16 24.12
CA ARG A 18 1.13 17.42 25.18
C ARG A 18 0.00 18.26 25.77
N ARG A 19 -1.11 17.59 26.10
CA ARG A 19 -2.29 18.20 26.72
C ARG A 19 -2.71 17.45 27.97
N TYR A 20 -3.35 18.15 28.90
CA TYR A 20 -4.00 17.51 30.04
C TYR A 20 -5.26 16.77 29.58
N GLY A 21 -5.50 15.60 30.16
CA GLY A 21 -6.69 14.79 29.88
C GLY A 21 -7.97 15.39 30.45
N ASP A 22 -9.09 14.72 30.19
CA ASP A 22 -10.39 14.96 30.85
C ASP A 22 -10.92 16.41 30.81
N GLY A 23 -10.58 17.16 29.75
CA GLY A 23 -11.05 18.54 29.59
C GLY A 23 -10.29 19.57 30.44
N LEU A 24 -9.32 19.15 31.25
CA LEU A 24 -8.57 20.05 32.13
C LEU A 24 -7.76 21.08 31.33
N HIS A 25 -7.23 20.69 30.17
CA HIS A 25 -6.47 21.59 29.32
C HIS A 25 -7.35 22.75 28.81
N GLN A 26 -8.57 22.43 28.39
CA GLN A 26 -9.58 23.41 27.96
C GLN A 26 -10.04 24.30 29.12
N ALA A 27 -10.15 23.76 30.33
CA ALA A 27 -10.46 24.56 31.51
C ALA A 27 -9.36 25.60 31.81
N ILE A 28 -8.09 25.24 31.63
CA ILE A 28 -6.96 26.16 31.77
C ILE A 28 -6.96 27.19 30.63
N GLU A 29 -7.17 26.76 29.38
CA GLU A 29 -7.31 27.68 28.24
C GLU A 29 -8.45 28.69 28.47
N ALA A 30 -9.60 28.23 28.97
CA ALA A 30 -10.74 29.09 29.31
C ALA A 30 -10.39 30.09 30.42
N LYS A 31 -9.70 29.61 31.47
CA LYS A 31 -9.26 30.45 32.59
C LYS A 31 -8.30 31.55 32.16
N GLU A 32 -7.38 31.24 31.25
CA GLU A 32 -6.40 32.18 30.70
C GLU A 32 -6.97 33.02 29.53
N GLY A 33 -8.27 32.89 29.22
CA GLY A 33 -8.94 33.65 28.16
C GLY A 33 -8.45 33.30 26.74
N LEU A 34 -7.88 32.11 26.56
CA LEU A 34 -7.36 31.62 25.29
C LEU A 34 -8.47 30.93 24.47
N LYS A 35 -8.24 30.82 23.15
CA LYS A 35 -9.15 30.10 22.26
C LYS A 35 -9.12 28.61 22.60
N LEU A 36 -10.29 28.06 22.92
CA LEU A 36 -10.44 26.64 23.24
C LEU A 36 -10.00 25.76 22.08
N SER A 37 -9.13 24.80 22.40
CA SER A 37 -8.66 23.81 21.43
C SER A 37 -9.61 22.61 21.37
N GLY A 38 -9.87 22.10 20.16
CA GLY A 38 -10.69 20.90 19.96
C GLY A 38 -10.05 19.67 20.60
N GLN A 39 -10.87 18.83 21.24
CA GLN A 39 -10.44 17.55 21.82
C GLN A 39 -11.01 16.38 21.01
N ALA A 40 -10.14 15.50 20.51
CA ALA A 40 -10.54 14.17 20.10
C ALA A 40 -10.54 13.27 21.35
N ILE A 41 -11.71 12.78 21.74
CA ILE A 41 -11.83 11.85 22.87
C ILE A 41 -11.74 10.42 22.31
N THR A 42 -10.74 9.67 22.73
CA THR A 42 -10.63 8.25 22.39
C THR A 42 -11.61 7.46 23.25
N THR A 43 -12.72 6.99 22.67
CA THR A 43 -13.75 6.23 23.41
C THR A 43 -13.32 4.79 23.70
N ALA A 44 -12.62 4.15 22.77
CA ALA A 44 -12.15 2.77 22.91
C ALA A 44 -10.87 2.56 22.10
N THR A 45 -10.01 1.67 22.59
CA THR A 45 -8.75 1.31 21.94
C THR A 45 -8.55 -0.19 22.04
N VAL A 46 -8.18 -0.83 20.94
CA VAL A 46 -7.76 -2.23 20.89
C VAL A 46 -6.59 -2.35 19.92
N THR A 47 -5.60 -3.19 20.25
CA THR A 47 -4.51 -3.50 19.33
C THR A 47 -4.95 -4.60 18.36
N PHE A 48 -4.38 -4.65 17.15
CA PHE A 48 -4.70 -5.73 16.21
C PHE A 48 -4.38 -7.12 16.79
N GLN A 49 -3.30 -7.24 17.57
CA GLN A 49 -2.96 -8.48 18.27
C GLN A 49 -4.11 -8.93 19.18
N SER A 50 -4.59 -8.03 20.05
CA SER A 50 -5.69 -8.34 20.96
C SER A 50 -7.00 -8.61 20.22
N LEU A 51 -7.30 -7.83 19.19
CA LEU A 51 -8.51 -7.98 18.38
C LEU A 51 -8.57 -9.34 17.70
N PHE A 52 -7.52 -9.76 17.00
CA PHE A 52 -7.52 -11.02 16.25
C PHE A 52 -7.51 -12.26 17.17
N ARG A 53 -7.00 -12.14 18.39
CA ARG A 53 -7.06 -13.22 19.39
C ARG A 53 -8.46 -13.46 19.96
N LEU A 54 -9.41 -12.56 19.74
CA LEU A 54 -10.82 -12.77 20.13
C LEU A 54 -11.55 -13.72 19.19
N PHE A 55 -11.05 -13.95 17.97
CA PHE A 55 -11.72 -14.82 17.02
C PHE A 55 -11.54 -16.30 17.42
N PRO A 56 -12.62 -17.09 17.47
CA PRO A 56 -12.55 -18.51 17.85
C PRO A 56 -11.64 -19.35 16.93
N LYS A 57 -11.55 -18.94 15.66
CA LYS A 57 -10.66 -19.54 14.66
C LYS A 57 -9.99 -18.41 13.88
N LEU A 58 -8.67 -18.46 13.78
CA LEU A 58 -7.86 -17.50 13.05
C LEU A 58 -7.02 -18.23 12.00
N SER A 59 -6.93 -17.65 10.81
CA SER A 59 -6.14 -18.13 9.68
C SER A 59 -5.75 -16.95 8.80
N GLY A 60 -4.64 -17.05 8.08
CA GLY A 60 -4.18 -16.02 7.17
C GLY A 60 -3.46 -16.59 5.96
N MET A 61 -3.36 -15.79 4.89
CA MET A 61 -2.63 -16.13 3.68
C MET A 61 -1.75 -14.96 3.26
N THR A 62 -0.53 -15.26 2.85
CA THR A 62 0.44 -14.27 2.33
C THR A 62 1.53 -14.99 1.54
N GLY A 63 2.13 -14.29 0.57
CA GLY A 63 3.29 -14.79 -0.18
C GLY A 63 4.61 -14.69 0.57
N THR A 64 4.66 -13.96 1.69
CA THR A 64 5.91 -13.64 2.42
C THR A 64 5.88 -14.06 3.88
N GLY A 65 5.02 -15.02 4.26
CA GLY A 65 4.81 -15.37 5.67
C GLY A 65 5.95 -16.17 6.31
N SER A 66 6.77 -16.84 5.50
CA SER A 66 7.79 -17.77 5.98
C SER A 66 8.90 -17.10 6.78
N THR A 67 9.25 -15.86 6.46
CA THR A 67 10.28 -15.09 7.17
C THR A 67 9.82 -14.67 8.57
N ASP A 68 8.53 -14.42 8.73
CA ASP A 68 7.93 -13.91 9.96
C ASP A 68 7.18 -15.01 10.74
N ALA A 69 7.44 -16.29 10.44
CA ALA A 69 6.74 -17.43 11.02
C ALA A 69 6.81 -17.45 12.56
N PHE A 70 7.96 -17.07 13.12
CA PHE A 70 8.14 -16.99 14.57
C PHE A 70 7.23 -15.93 15.22
N GLU A 71 6.98 -14.80 14.55
CA GLU A 71 6.08 -13.77 15.06
C GLU A 71 4.62 -14.25 15.01
N PHE A 72 4.21 -14.90 13.92
CA PHE A 72 2.87 -15.48 13.79
C PHE A 72 2.58 -16.52 14.87
N GLU A 73 3.54 -17.41 15.14
CA GLU A 73 3.40 -18.42 16.19
C GLU A 73 3.34 -17.77 17.57
N ARG A 74 4.26 -16.86 17.89
CA ARG A 74 4.35 -16.25 19.23
C ARG A 74 3.17 -15.33 19.55
N VAL A 75 2.71 -14.55 18.58
CA VAL A 75 1.68 -13.52 18.81
C VAL A 75 0.27 -14.07 18.61
N TYR A 76 0.09 -14.93 17.60
CA TYR A 76 -1.22 -15.39 17.16
C TYR A 76 -1.44 -16.90 17.29
N ASN A 77 -0.43 -17.66 17.72
CA ASN A 77 -0.46 -19.12 17.75
C ASN A 77 -0.80 -19.73 16.38
N LEU A 78 -0.27 -19.12 15.31
CA LEU A 78 -0.46 -19.55 13.94
C LEU A 78 0.83 -20.17 13.39
N LEU A 79 0.71 -21.40 12.89
CA LEU A 79 1.77 -22.04 12.13
C LEU A 79 1.76 -21.54 10.70
N VAL A 80 2.95 -21.32 10.13
CA VAL A 80 3.12 -20.92 8.74
C VAL A 80 3.55 -22.12 7.91
N THR A 81 2.73 -22.49 6.94
CA THR A 81 3.02 -23.54 5.96
C THR A 81 3.27 -22.93 4.60
N THR A 82 4.38 -23.30 3.95
CA THR A 82 4.66 -22.86 2.57
C THR A 82 3.96 -23.78 1.58
N ILE A 83 3.11 -23.20 0.74
CA ILE A 83 2.42 -23.91 -0.33
C ILE A 83 3.27 -23.80 -1.62
N PRO A 84 3.52 -24.89 -2.35
CA PRO A 84 4.26 -24.82 -3.60
C PRO A 84 3.52 -23.96 -4.63
N THR A 85 4.30 -23.33 -5.52
CA THR A 85 3.75 -22.51 -6.61
C THR A 85 3.12 -23.39 -7.68
N ALA A 86 2.07 -22.89 -8.33
CA ALA A 86 1.38 -23.62 -9.41
C ALA A 86 2.28 -23.88 -10.63
N LEU A 87 3.27 -23.00 -10.86
CA LEU A 87 4.26 -23.11 -11.93
C LEU A 87 5.65 -22.76 -11.39
N PRO A 88 6.73 -23.34 -11.94
CA PRO A 88 8.10 -22.94 -11.60
C PRO A 88 8.32 -21.43 -11.81
N VAL A 89 8.96 -20.80 -10.83
CA VAL A 89 9.26 -19.37 -10.87
C VAL A 89 10.38 -19.10 -11.88
N ALA A 90 10.05 -18.38 -12.96
CA ALA A 90 11.01 -17.96 -13.99
C ALA A 90 11.59 -16.55 -13.76
N ARG A 91 11.20 -15.88 -12.68
CA ARG A 91 11.68 -14.54 -12.33
C ARG A 91 13.17 -14.57 -12.02
N ARG A 92 13.92 -13.60 -12.56
CA ARG A 92 15.34 -13.40 -12.25
C ARG A 92 15.46 -12.24 -11.26
N ASP A 93 15.93 -12.56 -10.07
CA ASP A 93 16.23 -11.57 -9.03
C ASP A 93 17.71 -11.20 -9.13
N TYR A 94 18.00 -9.93 -9.43
CA TYR A 94 19.36 -9.39 -9.53
C TYR A 94 19.84 -8.87 -8.17
N GLU A 95 21.16 -8.76 -7.99
CA GLU A 95 21.76 -8.18 -6.78
C GLU A 95 21.45 -6.69 -6.62
N ASP A 96 21.46 -6.21 -5.37
CA ASP A 96 21.19 -4.81 -5.05
C ASP A 96 22.29 -3.88 -5.60
N ALA A 97 21.87 -2.82 -6.29
CA ALA A 97 22.76 -1.76 -6.75
C ALA A 97 22.85 -0.63 -5.70
N VAL A 98 24.02 -0.49 -5.07
CA VAL A 98 24.27 0.52 -4.02
C VAL A 98 25.04 1.72 -4.58
N TYR A 99 24.56 2.93 -4.27
CA TYR A 99 25.14 4.19 -4.73
C TYR A 99 25.52 5.10 -3.56
N THR A 100 26.62 5.84 -3.72
CA THR A 100 27.13 6.77 -2.69
C THR A 100 26.21 7.96 -2.45
N THR A 101 25.52 8.45 -3.49
CA THR A 101 24.64 9.63 -3.39
C THR A 101 23.24 9.33 -3.92
N LYS A 102 22.24 10.04 -3.37
CA LYS A 102 20.85 9.97 -3.86
C LYS A 102 20.76 10.34 -5.34
N GLU A 103 21.51 11.34 -5.77
CA GLU A 103 21.54 11.79 -7.16
C GLU A 103 22.08 10.73 -8.11
N ALA A 104 23.18 10.06 -7.75
CA ALA A 104 23.72 8.96 -8.55
C ALA A 104 22.72 7.81 -8.69
N LYS A 105 22.03 7.46 -7.59
CA LYS A 105 20.96 6.46 -7.58
C LYS A 105 19.81 6.84 -8.53
N LEU A 106 19.31 8.07 -8.42
CA LEU A 106 18.18 8.53 -9.25
C LEU A 106 18.56 8.58 -10.73
N LYS A 107 19.77 9.04 -11.05
CA LYS A 107 20.27 9.02 -12.43
C LYS A 107 20.37 7.60 -12.98
N ALA A 108 20.85 6.65 -12.17
CA ALA A 108 20.93 5.24 -12.57
C ALA A 108 19.54 4.64 -12.81
N ILE A 109 18.57 4.91 -11.93
CA ILE A 109 17.18 4.47 -12.10
C ILE A 109 16.61 5.01 -13.42
N VAL A 110 16.74 6.31 -13.68
CA VAL A 110 16.20 6.94 -14.91
C VAL A 110 16.84 6.33 -16.16
N ASN A 111 18.16 6.13 -16.15
CA ASN A 111 18.88 5.52 -17.28
C ASN A 111 18.42 4.08 -17.54
N GLU A 112 18.23 3.29 -16.48
CA GLU A 112 17.79 1.90 -16.61
C GLU A 112 16.34 1.82 -17.10
N VAL A 113 15.45 2.63 -16.53
CA VAL A 113 14.05 2.70 -16.98
C VAL A 113 13.97 3.11 -18.45
N LYS A 114 14.76 4.11 -18.87
CA LYS A 114 14.83 4.53 -20.27
C LYS A 114 15.28 3.38 -21.17
N ARG A 115 16.37 2.69 -20.81
CA ARG A 115 16.90 1.54 -21.57
C ARG A 115 15.86 0.43 -21.72
N VAL A 116 15.18 0.07 -20.63
CA VAL A 116 14.15 -1.00 -20.61
C VAL A 116 12.89 -0.58 -21.37
N HIS A 117 12.49 0.69 -21.23
CA HIS A 117 11.36 1.26 -21.97
C HIS A 117 11.61 1.29 -23.49
N GLU A 118 12.83 1.63 -23.94
CA GLU A 118 13.21 1.59 -25.36
C GLU A 118 13.17 0.17 -25.95
N LEU A 119 13.43 -0.86 -25.13
CA LEU A 119 13.25 -2.27 -25.52
C LEU A 119 11.76 -2.68 -25.55
N GLY A 120 10.88 -1.89 -24.95
CA GLY A 120 9.44 -2.11 -24.86
C GLY A 120 9.03 -3.02 -23.70
N GLU A 121 9.91 -3.29 -22.74
CA GLU A 121 9.56 -4.06 -21.55
C GLU A 121 8.76 -3.21 -20.54
N PRO A 122 7.73 -3.76 -19.89
CA PRO A 122 7.00 -3.06 -18.84
C PRO A 122 7.84 -2.89 -17.57
N VAL A 123 7.71 -1.75 -16.90
CA VAL A 123 8.45 -1.42 -15.67
C VAL A 123 7.52 -1.00 -14.55
N LEU A 124 7.70 -1.58 -13.36
CA LEU A 124 7.07 -1.17 -12.12
C LEU A 124 8.14 -0.67 -11.14
N ILE A 125 8.05 0.59 -10.72
CA ILE A 125 8.98 1.25 -9.81
C ILE A 125 8.30 1.40 -8.44
N GLY A 126 8.86 0.77 -7.41
CA GLY A 126 8.40 0.93 -6.04
C GLY A 126 9.10 2.10 -5.32
N THR A 127 8.34 2.98 -4.68
CA THR A 127 8.88 4.05 -3.83
C THR A 127 8.28 3.98 -2.43
N THR A 128 8.95 4.60 -1.45
CA THR A 128 8.48 4.65 -0.06
C THR A 128 7.64 5.89 0.27
N SER A 129 7.70 6.93 -0.57
CA SER A 129 6.99 8.19 -0.32
C SER A 129 6.52 8.83 -1.63
N VAL A 130 5.44 9.61 -1.52
CA VAL A 130 4.84 10.32 -2.67
C VAL A 130 5.82 11.31 -3.27
N GLN A 131 6.61 12.01 -2.44
CA GLN A 131 7.61 12.96 -2.90
C GLN A 131 8.70 12.29 -3.76
N ASN A 132 9.12 11.08 -3.39
CA ASN A 132 10.09 10.33 -4.19
C ASN A 132 9.47 9.85 -5.52
N SER A 133 8.18 9.47 -5.52
CA SER A 133 7.45 9.13 -6.75
C SER A 133 7.39 10.31 -7.70
N GLU A 134 7.01 11.49 -7.20
CA GLU A 134 6.94 12.73 -7.98
C GLU A 134 8.31 13.12 -8.57
N GLU A 135 9.38 13.04 -7.76
CA GLU A 135 10.75 13.32 -8.23
C GLU A 135 11.19 12.37 -9.36
N ILE A 136 10.87 11.08 -9.25
CA ILE A 136 11.19 10.09 -10.30
C ILE A 136 10.38 10.37 -11.56
N CYS A 137 9.09 10.67 -11.43
CA CYS A 137 8.22 10.97 -12.58
C CYS A 137 8.66 12.24 -13.32
N GLU A 138 9.05 13.29 -12.60
CA GLU A 138 9.56 14.52 -13.20
C GLU A 138 10.83 14.26 -14.03
N ARG A 139 11.74 13.43 -13.51
CA ARG A 139 12.99 13.08 -14.21
C ARG A 139 12.74 12.19 -15.42
N LEU A 140 11.78 11.27 -15.34
CA LEU A 140 11.38 10.41 -16.46
C LEU A 140 10.68 11.21 -17.57
N SER A 141 9.87 12.20 -17.20
CA SER A 141 9.24 13.11 -18.17
C SER A 141 10.27 13.94 -18.95
N LYS A 142 11.40 14.33 -18.31
CA LYS A 142 12.51 15.05 -18.99
C LYS A 142 13.26 14.21 -20.04
N VAL A 143 13.06 12.90 -20.06
CA VAL A 143 13.65 11.98 -21.03
C VAL A 143 12.60 11.33 -21.94
N ASP A 144 11.43 11.95 -22.05
CA ASP A 144 10.28 11.54 -22.89
C ASP A 144 9.71 10.16 -22.54
N VAL A 145 9.76 9.78 -21.26
CA VAL A 145 9.11 8.54 -20.76
C VAL A 145 7.83 8.91 -20.02
N GLU A 146 6.68 8.50 -20.56
CA GLU A 146 5.38 8.65 -19.89
C GLU A 146 5.23 7.65 -18.74
N THR A 147 4.76 8.14 -17.58
CA THR A 147 4.64 7.34 -16.35
C THR A 147 3.23 7.39 -15.78
N ASN A 148 2.74 6.26 -15.29
CA ASN A 148 1.52 6.19 -14.48
C ASN A 148 1.88 6.18 -12.99
N VAL A 149 1.22 6.99 -12.17
CA VAL A 149 1.52 7.12 -10.74
C VAL A 149 0.39 6.55 -9.88
N LEU A 150 0.76 5.76 -8.88
CA LEU A 150 -0.14 5.18 -7.88
C LEU A 150 0.27 5.67 -6.49
N ASN A 151 -0.64 6.33 -5.79
CA ASN A 151 -0.36 7.02 -4.54
C ASN A 151 -1.13 6.44 -3.34
N ALA A 152 -1.81 5.31 -3.51
CA ALA A 152 -2.57 4.61 -2.47
C ALA A 152 -3.62 5.50 -1.79
N ARG A 153 -4.20 6.46 -2.52
CA ARG A 153 -5.27 7.31 -1.98
C ARG A 153 -6.58 6.51 -1.95
N PRO A 154 -7.29 6.41 -0.81
CA PRO A 154 -8.52 5.61 -0.68
C PRO A 154 -9.58 5.91 -1.74
N GLU A 155 -9.72 7.19 -2.10
CA GLU A 155 -10.66 7.68 -3.12
C GLU A 155 -10.32 7.22 -4.54
N SER A 156 -9.09 6.78 -4.77
CA SER A 156 -8.56 6.41 -6.08
C SER A 156 -8.35 4.90 -6.26
N VAL A 157 -8.62 4.07 -5.24
CA VAL A 157 -8.30 2.63 -5.25
C VAL A 157 -8.90 1.90 -6.47
N ALA A 158 -10.16 2.16 -6.82
CA ALA A 158 -10.80 1.53 -7.98
C ALA A 158 -10.11 1.90 -9.31
N ARG A 159 -9.65 3.16 -9.44
CA ARG A 159 -8.93 3.65 -10.62
C ARG A 159 -7.47 3.18 -10.64
N GLU A 160 -6.83 3.10 -9.47
CA GLU A 160 -5.49 2.55 -9.31
C GLU A 160 -5.44 1.08 -9.72
N SER A 161 -6.42 0.26 -9.32
CA SER A 161 -6.52 -1.13 -9.79
C SER A 161 -6.62 -1.25 -11.31
N GLU A 162 -7.36 -0.34 -11.98
CA GLU A 162 -7.45 -0.33 -13.44
C GLU A 162 -6.10 -0.01 -14.09
N ILE A 163 -5.34 0.93 -13.53
CA ILE A 163 -3.99 1.29 -13.99
C ILE A 163 -3.01 0.12 -13.78
N VAL A 164 -3.00 -0.48 -12.59
CA VAL A 164 -2.13 -1.63 -12.26
C VAL A 164 -2.38 -2.81 -13.19
N ALA A 165 -3.65 -3.10 -13.49
CA ALA A 165 -4.02 -4.18 -14.40
C ALA A 165 -3.51 -3.96 -15.85
N GLN A 166 -3.11 -2.73 -16.22
CA GLN A 166 -2.49 -2.39 -17.50
C GLN A 166 -0.97 -2.21 -17.42
N ALA A 167 -0.36 -2.32 -16.23
CA ALA A 167 1.08 -2.12 -16.05
C ALA A 167 1.95 -3.15 -16.80
N GLY A 168 1.40 -4.30 -17.18
CA GLY A 168 2.10 -5.33 -17.95
C GLY A 168 2.10 -5.11 -19.48
N ARG A 169 1.60 -3.98 -19.98
CA ARG A 169 1.62 -3.66 -21.41
C ARG A 169 3.01 -3.29 -21.89
N ARG A 170 3.27 -3.54 -23.18
CA ARG A 170 4.54 -3.17 -23.84
C ARG A 170 4.84 -1.69 -23.62
N GLY A 171 6.02 -1.38 -23.08
CA GLY A 171 6.49 -0.03 -22.80
C GLY A 171 5.79 0.69 -21.64
N ALA A 172 4.89 0.04 -20.89
CA ALA A 172 4.23 0.69 -19.77
C ALA A 172 5.21 0.95 -18.61
N VAL A 173 5.25 2.18 -18.10
CA VAL A 173 6.02 2.53 -16.90
C VAL A 173 5.07 2.97 -15.80
N THR A 174 5.11 2.27 -14.67
CA THR A 174 4.23 2.51 -13.52
C THR A 174 5.07 2.77 -12.28
N VAL A 175 4.75 3.84 -11.53
CA VAL A 175 5.40 4.21 -10.27
C VAL A 175 4.40 4.01 -9.14
N ALA A 176 4.72 3.13 -8.19
CA ALA A 176 3.86 2.74 -7.09
C ALA A 176 4.45 3.15 -5.73
N THR A 177 3.71 3.99 -5.01
CA THR A 177 4.08 4.43 -3.67
C THR A 177 3.60 3.43 -2.62
N ASN A 178 4.49 2.92 -1.78
CA ASN A 178 4.20 2.09 -0.59
C ASN A 178 3.21 0.94 -0.86
N MET A 179 3.53 0.07 -1.83
CA MET A 179 2.67 -1.03 -2.28
C MET A 179 1.28 -0.60 -2.80
N ALA A 180 1.15 0.61 -3.35
CA ALA A 180 -0.05 0.98 -4.11
C ALA A 180 -0.32 -0.07 -5.20
N GLY A 181 -1.59 -0.46 -5.34
CA GLY A 181 -1.99 -1.56 -6.23
C GLY A 181 -1.92 -2.97 -5.61
N ARG A 182 -1.63 -3.09 -4.31
CA ARG A 182 -1.64 -4.38 -3.60
C ARG A 182 -2.96 -5.13 -3.83
N GLY A 183 -2.84 -6.41 -4.19
CA GLY A 183 -3.98 -7.31 -4.42
C GLY A 183 -4.55 -7.25 -5.85
N THR A 184 -3.96 -6.47 -6.75
CA THR A 184 -4.30 -6.49 -8.19
C THR A 184 -3.18 -7.15 -8.98
N ASP A 185 -3.51 -8.20 -9.75
CA ASP A 185 -2.52 -8.91 -10.57
C ASP A 185 -2.10 -8.08 -11.80
N ILE A 186 -0.79 -8.09 -12.08
CA ILE A 186 -0.20 -7.48 -13.28
C ILE A 186 0.00 -8.57 -14.33
N LEU A 187 -0.94 -8.65 -15.28
CA LEU A 187 -0.86 -9.61 -16.39
C LEU A 187 -0.04 -9.01 -17.55
N LEU A 188 0.90 -9.80 -18.09
CA LEU A 188 1.67 -9.40 -19.28
C LEU A 188 0.74 -9.24 -20.50
N GLY A 189 0.91 -8.16 -21.25
CA GLY A 189 -0.02 -7.76 -22.32
C GLY A 189 -1.26 -6.99 -21.84
N GLY A 190 -1.43 -6.84 -20.52
CA GLY A 190 -2.58 -6.18 -19.89
C GLY A 190 -3.77 -7.12 -19.68
N ASN A 191 -4.67 -6.74 -18.77
CA ASN A 191 -5.84 -7.56 -18.47
C ASN A 191 -7.00 -7.31 -19.45
N ALA A 192 -7.22 -8.24 -20.39
CA ALA A 192 -8.27 -8.16 -21.40
C ALA A 192 -9.70 -8.06 -20.81
N LYS A 193 -9.97 -8.77 -19.71
CA LYS A 193 -11.27 -8.75 -19.03
C LYS A 193 -11.53 -7.38 -18.37
N ALA A 194 -10.51 -6.83 -17.72
CA ALA A 194 -10.59 -5.47 -17.16
C ALA A 194 -10.80 -4.43 -18.28
N MET A 195 -10.10 -4.56 -19.41
CA MET A 195 -10.28 -3.70 -20.58
C MET A 195 -11.67 -3.77 -21.17
N ALA A 196 -12.23 -4.97 -21.35
CA ALA A 196 -13.59 -5.16 -21.83
C ALA A 196 -14.59 -4.48 -20.89
N LYS A 197 -14.38 -4.57 -19.57
CA LYS A 197 -15.23 -3.90 -18.58
C LYS A 197 -15.11 -2.37 -18.64
N ILE A 198 -13.91 -1.82 -18.80
CA ILE A 198 -13.67 -0.37 -18.94
C ILE A 198 -14.31 0.14 -20.24
N TYR A 199 -14.08 -0.55 -21.35
CA TYR A 199 -14.66 -0.20 -22.65
C TYR A 199 -16.20 -0.28 -22.61
N ALA A 200 -16.77 -1.35 -22.05
CA ALA A 200 -18.20 -1.50 -21.88
C ALA A 200 -18.81 -0.40 -21.00
N ARG A 201 -18.14 0.03 -19.92
CA ARG A 201 -18.59 1.18 -19.11
C ARG A 201 -18.64 2.48 -19.91
N GLY A 202 -17.65 2.71 -20.79
CA GLY A 202 -17.61 3.88 -21.67
C GLY A 202 -18.72 3.90 -22.71
N VAL A 203 -19.12 2.72 -23.22
CA VAL A 203 -20.14 2.59 -24.28
C VAL A 203 -21.57 2.49 -23.71
N VAL A 204 -21.76 1.79 -22.59
CA VAL A 204 -23.09 1.43 -22.05
C VAL A 204 -23.49 2.32 -20.85
N GLY A 205 -22.58 3.16 -20.36
CA GLY A 205 -22.77 4.00 -19.18
C GLY A 205 -22.59 3.22 -17.86
N PRO A 206 -22.59 3.93 -16.71
CA PRO A 206 -22.13 3.38 -15.42
C PRO A 206 -23.05 2.31 -14.78
N LYS A 207 -24.12 1.87 -15.45
CA LYS A 207 -25.22 1.08 -14.85
C LYS A 207 -25.26 -0.41 -15.22
N VAL A 208 -24.16 -1.02 -15.68
CA VAL A 208 -24.12 -2.48 -15.87
C VAL A 208 -23.32 -3.12 -14.75
N GLU A 209 -24.02 -3.45 -13.65
CA GLU A 209 -23.53 -4.43 -12.70
C GLU A 209 -23.60 -5.80 -13.35
N VAL A 210 -22.43 -6.39 -13.64
CA VAL A 210 -22.36 -7.79 -14.07
C VAL A 210 -22.47 -8.61 -12.79
N GLU A 211 -23.59 -9.32 -12.63
CA GLU A 211 -23.83 -10.21 -11.51
C GLU A 211 -22.79 -11.34 -11.55
N VAL A 212 -21.81 -11.27 -10.65
CA VAL A 212 -20.82 -12.34 -10.48
C VAL A 212 -21.51 -13.43 -9.68
N VAL A 213 -21.99 -14.46 -10.36
CA VAL A 213 -22.59 -15.63 -9.70
C VAL A 213 -21.47 -16.34 -8.91
N PRO A 214 -21.57 -16.43 -7.57
CA PRO A 214 -20.58 -17.14 -6.79
C PRO A 214 -20.61 -18.63 -7.15
N PRO A 215 -19.47 -19.34 -7.05
CA PRO A 215 -19.47 -20.78 -7.26
C PRO A 215 -20.39 -21.47 -6.24
N PRO A 216 -21.03 -22.60 -6.60
CA PRO A 216 -21.94 -23.33 -5.71
C PRO A 216 -21.28 -23.74 -4.40
N GLU A 217 -22.08 -23.93 -3.33
CA GLU A 217 -21.59 -24.54 -2.09
C GLU A 217 -20.93 -25.89 -2.39
N GLY A 218 -19.67 -26.06 -1.96
CA GLY A 218 -18.89 -27.28 -2.19
C GLY A 218 -17.92 -27.21 -3.38
N PHE A 219 -17.83 -26.09 -4.11
CA PHE A 219 -16.80 -25.92 -5.13
C PHE A 219 -15.43 -25.67 -4.50
N PHE A 220 -14.57 -26.69 -4.54
CA PHE A 220 -13.15 -26.57 -4.25
C PHE A 220 -12.37 -26.64 -5.58
N PRO A 221 -11.49 -25.67 -5.89
CA PRO A 221 -10.74 -25.65 -7.14
C PRO A 221 -9.65 -26.74 -7.22
N ALA A 222 -9.46 -27.53 -6.17
CA ALA A 222 -8.58 -28.68 -6.11
C ALA A 222 -9.21 -29.77 -5.24
N ASP A 223 -9.01 -31.04 -5.62
CA ASP A 223 -9.45 -32.19 -4.84
C ASP A 223 -8.74 -32.22 -3.48
N LEU A 224 -9.50 -32.10 -2.39
CA LEU A 224 -9.01 -32.21 -1.01
C LEU A 224 -8.86 -33.69 -0.57
N SER A 225 -8.90 -34.65 -1.50
CA SER A 225 -8.92 -36.08 -1.20
C SER A 225 -7.54 -36.70 -0.93
N GLU A 226 -6.46 -35.92 -0.86
CA GLU A 226 -5.16 -36.42 -0.40
C GLU A 226 -4.57 -35.49 0.67
N GLY A 227 -4.67 -35.93 1.92
CA GLY A 227 -4.13 -35.26 3.12
C GLY A 227 -4.73 -35.81 4.40
#